data_AF-A0A368G3R9-F1
#
_entry.id   AF-A0A368G3R9-F1
#
_cell.length_a   1.000
_cell.length_b   1.000
_cell.length_c   1.000
_cell.angle_alpha   90.00
_cell.angle_beta   90.00
_cell.angle_gamma   90.00
#
_symmetry.space_group_name_H-M   'P 1'
#
loop_
_entity.id
_entity.type
_entity.pdbx_description
1 polymer ?
#
loop_
_entity_poly.entity_id
_entity_poly.type
_entity_poly.pdbx_seq_one_letter_code
_entity_poly.pdbx_strand_id
1 'polypeptide(L)'
;MEESDLRFLQVQRAAVADPARASEWAGKKLCWVPHEKDGFVAGSIKQETNDEVIVEICDTGKTVTISKDDVQKANPPKFDKVEDMSELTYLNEASVLHNLKERYFSSLIYTYSGLFCVVINPYKRLPIYSESLIEEFKGKKRHEMPPHIFAIADSAYRSMLQDREDQSILCTGESGAGKTENTKKVIQYLAHVAGATRSKGGPQVPATSPAKGELEHQLLQANPILEAFGNSKTVKNDNSSRFGKFIRINFDMSGYISGANIEFYLLEKSRTLRQAPDERSFHIFYQFLRGTSAAEKGKD
;
A
#
# COMPACT_ATOMS: atom_id res chain seq x y z
N MET A 1 18.34 10.77 -21.56
CA MET A 1 18.55 10.31 -20.19
C MET A 1 17.17 10.32 -19.56
N GLU A 2 16.47 9.19 -19.62
CA GLU A 2 15.10 9.11 -19.08
C GLU A 2 15.15 9.38 -17.57
N GLU A 3 14.33 10.32 -17.11
CA GLU A 3 14.18 10.61 -15.68
C GLU A 3 13.69 9.34 -14.97
N SER A 4 14.43 8.88 -13.94
CA SER A 4 14.04 7.68 -13.18
C SER A 4 12.68 7.87 -12.51
N ASP A 5 11.85 6.83 -12.58
CA ASP A 5 10.53 6.78 -11.95
C ASP A 5 10.61 6.88 -10.41
N LEU A 6 11.79 6.71 -9.81
CA LEU A 6 12.02 6.86 -8.36
C LEU A 6 11.67 8.25 -7.83
N ARG A 7 11.66 9.28 -8.67
CA ARG A 7 11.29 10.63 -8.25
C ARG A 7 9.89 10.69 -7.63
N PHE A 8 8.99 9.77 -8.03
CA PHE A 8 7.63 9.69 -7.49
C PHE A 8 7.55 8.98 -6.13
N LEU A 9 8.64 8.34 -5.70
CA LEU A 9 8.75 7.61 -4.44
C LEU A 9 9.70 8.27 -3.43
N GLN A 10 10.52 9.22 -3.89
CA GLN A 10 11.52 9.87 -3.06
C GLN A 10 11.01 11.19 -2.48
N VAL A 11 11.41 11.46 -1.24
CA VAL A 11 11.21 12.76 -0.60
C VAL A 11 12.15 13.78 -1.25
N GLN A 12 11.61 14.92 -1.69
CA GLN A 12 12.43 16.04 -2.15
C GLN A 12 13.15 16.71 -0.96
N ARG A 13 14.30 16.16 -0.57
CA ARG A 13 15.04 16.54 0.65
C ARG A 13 15.49 18.01 0.68
N ALA A 14 15.62 18.66 -0.47
CA ALA A 14 16.00 20.08 -0.54
C ALA A 14 15.00 21.01 0.19
N ALA A 15 13.72 20.63 0.28
CA ALA A 15 12.70 21.40 1.01
C ALA A 15 12.63 21.06 2.52
N VAL A 16 13.19 19.91 2.93
CA VAL A 16 13.12 19.41 4.31
C VAL A 16 14.29 19.93 5.16
N ALA A 17 15.46 20.17 4.54
CA ALA A 17 16.68 20.58 5.22
C ALA A 17 16.88 22.10 5.30
N ASP A 18 15.81 22.89 5.47
CA ASP A 18 15.90 24.34 5.62
C ASP A 18 16.46 24.71 7.01
N PRO A 19 17.65 25.37 7.10
CA PRO A 19 18.22 25.81 8.37
C PRO A 19 17.31 26.73 9.19
N ALA A 20 16.42 27.49 8.54
CA ALA A 20 15.47 28.37 9.21
C ALA A 20 14.46 27.57 10.06
N ARG A 21 13.97 26.43 9.55
CA ARG A 21 13.04 25.54 10.28
C ARG A 21 13.72 24.87 11.47
N ALA A 22 14.99 24.50 11.34
CA ALA A 22 15.78 23.95 12.44
C ALA A 22 16.01 24.98 13.55
N SER A 23 16.30 26.24 13.19
CA SER A 23 16.45 27.33 14.15
C SER A 23 15.13 27.68 14.85
N GLU A 24 14.01 27.66 14.12
CA GLU A 24 12.68 27.90 14.70
C GLU A 24 12.27 26.81 15.68
N TRP A 25 12.54 25.54 15.35
CA TRP A 25 12.31 24.41 16.27
C TRP A 25 13.18 24.49 17.52
N ALA A 26 14.44 24.89 17.40
CA ALA A 26 15.31 25.07 18.57
C ALA A 26 14.85 26.22 19.48
N GLY A 27 14.23 27.27 18.90
CA GLY A 27 13.73 28.43 19.63
C GLY A 27 12.34 28.26 20.24
N LYS A 28 11.50 27.35 19.74
CA LYS A 28 10.13 27.10 20.21
C LYS A 28 10.05 25.71 20.86
N LYS A 29 9.53 25.63 22.10
CA LYS A 29 9.20 24.34 22.73
C LYS A 29 7.98 23.71 22.03
N LEU A 30 8.19 23.16 20.84
CA LEU A 30 7.13 22.61 19.99
C LEU A 30 6.58 21.30 20.57
N CYS A 31 5.27 21.17 20.48
CA CYS A 31 4.49 20.04 20.96
C CYS A 31 3.27 19.81 20.05
N TRP A 32 2.65 18.65 20.20
CA TRP A 32 1.38 18.31 19.59
C TRP A 32 0.27 18.43 20.62
N VAL A 33 -0.83 19.05 20.22
CA VAL A 33 -2.05 19.16 21.03
C VAL A 33 -3.24 18.54 20.29
N PRO A 34 -4.17 17.87 21.00
CA PRO A 34 -5.41 17.35 20.42
C PRO A 34 -6.22 18.45 19.72
N HIS A 35 -6.84 18.08 18.60
CA HIS A 35 -7.70 18.96 17.81
C HIS A 35 -8.88 18.17 17.26
N GLU A 36 -10.10 18.69 17.45
CA GLU A 36 -11.34 17.98 17.08
C GLU A 36 -11.41 17.58 15.61
N LYS A 37 -10.84 18.39 14.70
CA LYS A 37 -10.92 18.16 13.25
C LYS A 37 -9.69 17.48 12.65
N ASP A 38 -8.51 17.80 13.16
CA ASP A 38 -7.23 17.34 12.59
C ASP A 38 -6.62 16.17 13.36
N GLY A 39 -7.26 15.75 14.46
CA GLY A 39 -6.70 14.82 15.43
C GLY A 39 -5.68 15.51 16.33
N PHE A 40 -4.59 16.01 15.73
CA PHE A 40 -3.54 16.76 16.43
C PHE A 40 -3.04 17.94 15.59
N VAL A 41 -2.67 19.03 16.26
CA VAL A 41 -2.07 20.22 15.63
C VAL A 41 -0.79 20.62 16.36
N ALA A 42 0.11 21.30 15.65
CA ALA A 42 1.36 21.79 16.22
C ALA A 42 1.10 23.02 17.10
N GLY A 43 1.73 23.05 18.27
CA GLY A 43 1.67 24.16 19.20
C GLY A 43 3.03 24.43 19.84
N SER A 44 3.20 25.65 20.37
CA SER A 44 4.39 26.07 21.09
C SER A 44 4.04 26.33 22.55
N ILE A 45 4.73 25.64 23.47
CA ILE A 45 4.53 25.82 24.91
C ILE A 45 5.01 27.21 25.31
N LYS A 46 4.12 28.00 25.92
CA LYS A 46 4.41 29.36 26.43
C LYS A 46 4.64 29.37 27.92
N GLN A 47 3.79 28.68 28.66
CA GLN A 47 3.87 28.60 30.11
C GLN A 47 3.51 27.20 30.56
N GLU A 48 4.20 26.74 31.59
CA GLU A 48 4.02 25.43 32.18
C GLU A 48 3.71 25.64 33.66
N THR A 49 2.53 25.20 34.09
CA THR A 49 2.09 25.15 35.49
C THR A 49 2.19 23.69 35.97
N ASN A 50 1.94 23.40 37.25
CA ASN A 50 2.10 22.04 37.78
C ASN A 50 1.24 21.00 37.04
N ASP A 51 -0.02 21.32 36.74
CA ASP A 51 -0.98 20.38 36.11
C ASP A 51 -1.40 20.77 34.67
N GLU A 52 -1.19 22.04 34.28
CA GLU A 52 -1.67 22.57 33.00
C GLU A 52 -0.56 23.29 32.22
N VAL A 53 -0.64 23.21 30.90
CA VAL A 53 0.27 23.85 29.96
C VAL A 53 -0.50 24.82 29.07
N ILE A 54 0.00 26.04 28.97
CA ILE A 54 -0.52 27.06 28.06
C ILE A 54 0.25 26.95 26.74
N VAL A 55 -0.45 26.56 25.69
CA VAL A 55 0.11 26.29 24.35
C VAL A 55 -0.48 27.28 23.35
N GLU A 56 0.38 27.92 22.55
CA GLU A 56 -0.04 28.70 21.39
C GLU A 56 -0.03 27.80 20.14
N ILE A 57 -1.20 27.60 19.52
CA ILE A 57 -1.35 26.80 18.29
C ILE A 57 -0.66 27.52 17.13
N CYS A 58 0.26 26.85 16.45
CA CYS A 58 1.09 27.47 15.41
C CYS A 58 0.28 28.01 14.22
N ASP A 59 -0.78 27.31 13.81
CA ASP A 59 -1.55 27.66 12.61
C ASP A 59 -2.51 28.84 12.84
N THR A 60 -2.99 29.02 14.07
CA THR A 60 -4.05 30.00 14.38
C THR A 60 -3.60 31.13 15.30
N GLY A 61 -2.45 30.99 15.97
CA GLY A 61 -1.99 31.90 17.03
C GLY A 61 -2.88 31.88 18.29
N LYS A 62 -3.90 31.00 18.34
CA LYS A 62 -4.77 30.89 19.51
C LYS A 62 -4.02 30.21 20.64
N THR A 63 -4.19 30.75 21.83
CA THR A 63 -3.66 30.16 23.06
C THR A 63 -4.72 29.29 23.71
N VAL A 64 -4.35 28.06 24.06
CA VAL A 64 -5.20 27.10 24.74
C VAL A 64 -4.50 26.60 26.00
N THR A 65 -5.28 26.38 27.06
CA THR A 65 -4.82 25.73 28.27
C THR A 65 -5.23 24.27 28.21
N ILE A 66 -4.28 23.36 28.36
CA ILE A 66 -4.51 21.92 28.26
C ILE A 66 -3.77 21.17 29.37
N SER A 67 -4.29 20.02 29.77
CA SER A 67 -3.60 19.13 30.70
C SER A 67 -2.22 18.77 30.15
N LYS A 68 -1.23 18.72 31.04
CA LYS A 68 0.13 18.32 30.68
C LYS A 68 0.19 16.91 30.07
N ASP A 69 -0.70 16.02 30.49
CA ASP A 69 -0.75 14.63 30.03
C ASP A 69 -1.27 14.49 28.59
N ASP A 70 -2.03 15.48 28.11
CA ASP A 70 -2.58 15.48 26.75
C ASP A 70 -1.58 16.06 25.72
N VAL A 71 -0.49 16.66 26.18
CA VAL A 71 0.54 17.26 25.32
C VAL A 71 1.55 16.19 24.89
N GLN A 72 1.67 15.96 23.57
CA GLN A 72 2.66 15.03 23.03
C GLN A 72 3.90 15.77 22.51
N LYS A 73 5.08 15.17 22.66
CA LYS A 73 6.34 15.77 22.19
C LYS A 73 6.41 15.80 20.66
N ALA A 74 6.83 16.93 20.09
CA ALA A 74 7.04 17.05 18.65
C ALA A 74 8.46 16.62 18.25
N ASN A 75 8.56 15.86 17.15
CA ASN A 75 9.85 15.53 16.56
C ASN A 75 10.48 16.75 15.86
N PRO A 76 11.81 16.85 15.80
CA PRO A 76 12.47 17.90 15.02
C PRO A 76 12.15 17.82 13.51
N PRO A 77 12.15 18.96 12.77
CA PRO A 77 11.81 19.01 11.34
C PRO A 77 12.65 18.10 10.43
N LYS A 78 13.82 17.66 10.90
CA LYS A 78 14.66 16.67 10.19
C LYS A 78 13.94 15.33 9.96
N PHE A 79 12.91 15.04 10.74
CA PHE A 79 12.10 13.83 10.65
C PHE A 79 10.84 13.99 9.79
N ASP A 80 10.66 15.15 9.15
CA ASP A 80 9.53 15.36 8.24
C ASP A 80 9.62 14.35 7.08
N LYS A 81 8.50 13.65 6.85
CA LYS A 81 8.34 12.65 5.77
C LYS A 81 9.32 11.49 5.88
N VAL A 82 9.73 11.09 7.09
CA VAL A 82 10.61 9.94 7.31
C VAL A 82 10.07 8.67 6.64
N GLU A 83 10.97 7.90 6.05
CA GLU A 83 10.63 6.68 5.31
C GLU A 83 10.26 5.52 6.24
N ASP A 84 10.87 5.45 7.42
CA ASP A 84 10.57 4.49 8.49
C ASP A 84 10.22 5.21 9.80
N MET A 85 8.99 5.04 10.26
CA MET A 85 8.52 5.69 11.49
C MET A 85 9.21 5.17 12.75
N SER A 86 9.90 4.03 12.70
CA SER A 86 10.73 3.57 13.82
C SER A 86 11.96 4.44 14.08
N GLU A 87 12.35 5.30 13.14
CA GLU A 87 13.46 6.25 13.29
C GLU A 87 13.06 7.52 14.06
N LEU A 88 11.77 7.75 14.30
CA LEU A 88 11.29 8.91 15.05
C LEU A 88 11.83 8.89 16.49
N THR A 89 12.31 10.03 16.98
CA THR A 89 12.80 10.15 18.37
C THR A 89 11.65 10.03 19.36
N TYR A 90 10.52 10.65 19.05
CA TYR A 90 9.30 10.56 19.84
C TYR A 90 8.26 9.77 19.05
N LEU A 91 8.05 8.51 19.44
CA LEU A 91 7.02 7.66 18.86
C LEU A 91 5.71 7.87 19.63
N ASN A 92 4.85 8.73 19.09
CA ASN A 92 3.52 9.01 19.63
C ASN A 92 2.50 9.11 18.50
N GLU A 93 1.22 9.04 18.87
CA GLU A 93 0.11 9.03 17.91
C GLU A 93 0.13 10.25 16.99
N ALA A 94 0.39 11.44 17.54
CA ALA A 94 0.46 12.68 16.79
C ALA A 94 1.58 12.67 15.74
N SER A 95 2.77 12.17 16.09
CA SER A 95 3.92 12.11 15.17
C SER A 95 3.73 11.09 14.06
N VAL A 96 3.13 9.94 14.37
CA VAL A 96 2.77 8.92 13.37
C VAL A 96 1.73 9.49 12.41
N LEU A 97 0.66 10.10 12.93
CA LEU A 97 -0.38 10.75 12.13
C LEU A 97 0.19 11.84 11.24
N HIS A 98 1.04 12.71 11.80
CA HIS A 98 1.67 13.81 11.06
C HIS A 98 2.55 13.30 9.91
N ASN A 99 3.41 12.31 10.17
CA ASN A 99 4.28 11.77 9.14
C ASN A 99 3.48 11.12 7.99
N LEU A 100 2.46 10.33 8.34
CA LEU A 100 1.55 9.71 7.37
C LEU A 100 0.79 10.76 6.56
N LYS A 101 0.29 11.83 7.20
CA LYS A 101 -0.43 12.95 6.56
C LYS A 101 0.47 13.68 5.56
N GLU A 102 1.68 14.08 5.97
CA GLU A 102 2.63 14.79 5.13
C GLU A 102 3.11 13.96 3.93
N ARG A 103 3.38 12.67 4.14
CA ARG A 103 3.75 11.75 3.06
C ARG A 103 2.59 11.55 2.09
N TYR A 104 1.38 11.33 2.60
CA TYR A 104 0.18 11.15 1.78
C TYR A 104 -0.09 12.35 0.87
N PHE A 105 -0.05 13.57 1.41
CA PHE A 105 -0.22 14.78 0.60
C PHE A 105 0.92 15.01 -0.39
N SER A 106 2.11 14.45 -0.12
CA SER A 106 3.23 14.39 -1.08
C SER A 106 3.12 13.23 -2.08
N SER A 107 1.98 12.52 -2.13
CA SER A 107 1.75 11.32 -2.96
C SER A 107 2.64 10.11 -2.63
N LEU A 108 3.25 10.10 -1.44
CA LEU A 108 4.05 9.00 -0.92
C LEU A 108 3.16 8.11 -0.03
N ILE A 109 2.55 7.10 -0.64
CA ILE A 109 1.52 6.28 0.04
C ILE A 109 2.08 5.14 0.89
N TYR A 110 3.33 4.73 0.64
CA TYR A 110 4.02 3.67 1.36
C TYR A 110 4.94 4.29 2.41
N THR A 111 4.85 3.80 3.64
CA THR A 111 5.71 4.22 4.75
C THR A 111 6.03 3.00 5.61
N TYR A 112 7.30 2.80 5.97
CA TYR A 112 7.67 1.73 6.88
C TYR A 112 7.34 2.08 8.34
N SER A 113 7.07 1.05 9.13
CA SER A 113 6.86 1.13 10.57
C SER A 113 7.55 -0.06 11.23
N GLY A 114 8.89 0.02 11.36
CA GLY A 114 9.69 -1.09 11.86
C GLY A 114 9.61 -2.29 10.92
N LEU A 115 9.01 -3.42 11.32
CA LEU A 115 8.94 -4.60 10.46
C LEU A 115 7.80 -4.54 9.41
N PHE A 116 6.82 -3.66 9.62
CA PHE A 116 5.62 -3.57 8.78
C PHE A 116 5.67 -2.37 7.84
N CYS A 117 4.73 -2.32 6.90
CA CYS A 117 4.52 -1.18 6.03
C CYS A 117 3.07 -0.70 6.11
N VAL A 118 2.91 0.59 6.37
CA VAL A 118 1.63 1.30 6.34
C VAL A 118 1.40 1.82 4.93
N VAL A 119 0.22 1.54 4.37
CA VAL A 119 -0.17 1.94 3.02
C VAL A 119 -1.48 2.70 3.09
N ILE A 120 -1.49 3.94 2.63
CA ILE A 120 -2.71 4.76 2.58
C ILE A 120 -3.25 4.75 1.15
N ASN A 121 -4.52 4.37 0.98
CA ASN A 121 -5.14 4.31 -0.33
C ASN A 121 -5.15 5.71 -1.00
N PRO A 122 -4.48 5.89 -2.16
CA PRO A 122 -4.41 7.20 -2.82
C PRO A 122 -5.73 7.68 -3.42
N TYR A 123 -6.68 6.77 -3.70
CA TYR A 123 -7.88 7.05 -4.52
C TYR A 123 -7.59 7.70 -5.89
N LYS A 124 -6.33 7.67 -6.34
CA LYS A 124 -5.86 8.17 -7.63
C LYS A 124 -4.81 7.21 -8.20
N ARG A 125 -4.66 7.24 -9.52
CA ARG A 125 -3.61 6.47 -10.19
C ARG A 125 -2.27 7.18 -9.97
N LEU A 126 -1.29 6.45 -9.46
CA LEU A 126 0.08 6.91 -9.28
C LEU A 126 1.00 6.17 -10.26
N PRO A 127 1.97 6.86 -10.89
CA PRO A 127 2.94 6.25 -11.82
C PRO A 127 4.06 5.52 -11.07
N ILE A 128 3.71 4.59 -10.16
CA ILE A 128 4.65 3.90 -9.26
C ILE A 128 4.63 2.37 -9.43
N TYR A 129 4.10 1.87 -10.55
CA TYR A 129 3.96 0.44 -10.80
C TYR A 129 4.39 0.04 -12.22
N SER A 130 5.42 0.72 -12.74
CA SER A 130 6.02 0.46 -14.06
C SER A 130 7.00 -0.72 -14.01
N GLU A 131 7.26 -1.34 -15.16
CA GLU A 131 8.27 -2.41 -15.29
C GLU A 131 9.69 -1.91 -15.04
N SER A 132 10.00 -0.66 -15.45
CA SER A 132 11.25 0.04 -15.13
C SER A 132 11.51 0.03 -13.62
N LEU A 133 10.49 0.38 -12.84
CA LEU A 133 10.58 0.39 -11.39
C LEU A 133 10.76 -1.01 -10.80
N ILE A 134 10.14 -2.05 -11.39
CA ILE A 134 10.36 -3.44 -10.95
C ILE A 134 11.85 -3.81 -11.07
N GLU A 135 12.50 -3.48 -12.18
CA GLU A 135 13.92 -3.74 -12.39
C GLU A 135 14.81 -2.93 -11.43
N GLU A 136 14.44 -1.69 -11.10
CA GLU A 136 15.19 -0.89 -10.13
C GLU A 136 15.12 -1.46 -8.70
N PHE A 137 13.97 -2.02 -8.30
CA PHE A 137 13.79 -2.65 -6.97
C PHE A 137 14.40 -4.05 -6.87
N LYS A 138 14.64 -4.71 -8.00
CA LYS A 138 15.12 -6.10 -8.06
C LYS A 138 16.45 -6.28 -7.34
N GLY A 139 16.45 -7.15 -6.31
CA GLY A 139 17.64 -7.49 -5.55
C GLY A 139 18.20 -6.37 -4.68
N LYS A 140 17.47 -5.25 -4.51
CA LYS A 140 17.90 -4.13 -3.67
C LYS A 140 17.55 -4.36 -2.21
N LYS A 141 18.43 -3.96 -1.31
CA LYS A 141 18.14 -4.01 0.13
C LYS A 141 17.11 -2.97 0.50
N ARG A 142 16.39 -3.23 1.59
CA ARG A 142 15.30 -2.38 2.08
C ARG A 142 15.70 -0.92 2.31
N HIS A 143 16.92 -0.65 2.76
CA HIS A 143 17.43 0.71 3.02
C HIS A 143 18.01 1.40 1.78
N GLU A 144 18.20 0.67 0.68
CA GLU A 144 18.74 1.23 -0.58
C GLU A 144 17.63 1.85 -1.44
N MET A 145 16.36 1.51 -1.17
CA MET A 145 15.21 1.92 -1.95
C MET A 145 14.12 2.52 -1.04
N PRO A 146 13.34 3.48 -1.52
CA PRO A 146 12.25 4.05 -0.75
C PRO A 146 11.16 3.00 -0.43
N PRO A 147 10.30 3.24 0.57
CA PRO A 147 9.23 2.32 0.92
C PRO A 147 8.30 2.04 -0.27
N HIS A 148 8.12 0.75 -0.60
CA HIS A 148 7.26 0.33 -1.69
C HIS A 148 6.83 -1.14 -1.55
N ILE A 149 5.68 -1.51 -2.13
CA ILE A 149 5.20 -2.90 -2.13
C ILE A 149 6.18 -3.87 -2.83
N PHE A 150 6.90 -3.39 -3.84
CA PHE A 150 7.92 -4.18 -4.55
C PHE A 150 9.11 -4.54 -3.64
N ALA A 151 9.51 -3.63 -2.74
CA ALA A 151 10.56 -3.94 -1.77
C ALA A 151 10.14 -5.06 -0.80
N ILE A 152 8.86 -5.08 -0.39
CA ILE A 152 8.31 -6.13 0.48
C ILE A 152 8.28 -7.47 -0.26
N ALA A 153 7.82 -7.47 -1.51
CA ALA A 153 7.78 -8.66 -2.35
C ALA A 153 9.18 -9.24 -2.60
N ASP A 154 10.14 -8.38 -2.95
CA ASP A 154 11.54 -8.77 -3.17
C ASP A 154 12.21 -9.27 -1.88
N SER A 155 11.97 -8.61 -0.75
CA SER A 155 12.50 -9.03 0.55
C SER A 155 11.97 -10.41 0.94
N ALA A 156 10.67 -10.65 0.78
CA ALA A 156 10.08 -11.97 1.06
C ALA A 156 10.64 -13.04 0.11
N TYR A 157 10.67 -12.76 -1.19
CA TYR A 157 11.20 -13.69 -2.18
C TYR A 157 12.68 -14.05 -1.93
N ARG A 158 13.53 -13.07 -1.62
CA ARG A 158 14.93 -13.34 -1.28
C ARG A 158 15.08 -14.10 0.03
N SER A 159 14.33 -13.74 1.07
CA SER A 159 14.39 -14.45 2.36
C SER A 159 13.98 -15.91 2.19
N MET A 160 12.93 -16.19 1.40
CA MET A 160 12.52 -17.54 1.04
C MET A 160 13.66 -18.35 0.40
N LEU A 161 14.40 -17.77 -0.55
CA LEU A 161 15.50 -18.44 -1.23
C LEU A 161 16.75 -18.62 -0.35
N GLN A 162 17.02 -17.64 0.52
CA GLN A 162 18.19 -17.64 1.40
C GLN A 162 18.00 -18.58 2.59
N ASP A 163 16.88 -18.44 3.29
CA ASP A 163 16.59 -19.15 4.54
C ASP A 163 15.91 -20.50 4.29
N ARG A 164 15.43 -20.73 3.06
CA ARG A 164 14.68 -21.94 2.66
C ARG A 164 13.42 -22.17 3.50
N GLU A 165 12.77 -21.09 3.88
CA GLU A 165 11.53 -21.07 4.66
C GLU A 165 10.40 -20.42 3.86
N ASP A 166 9.22 -21.04 3.86
CA ASP A 166 8.03 -20.52 3.20
C ASP A 166 7.62 -19.15 3.78
N GLN A 167 7.28 -18.20 2.90
CA GLN A 167 6.97 -16.82 3.30
C GLN A 167 5.48 -16.49 3.08
N SER A 168 4.99 -15.51 3.84
CA SER A 168 3.63 -14.99 3.67
C SER A 168 3.60 -13.47 3.70
N ILE A 169 2.80 -12.88 2.81
CA ILE A 169 2.52 -11.44 2.79
C ILE A 169 1.05 -11.25 3.14
N LEU A 170 0.78 -10.70 4.32
CA LEU A 170 -0.57 -10.48 4.83
C LEU A 170 -0.97 -9.02 4.61
N CYS A 171 -1.98 -8.80 3.76
CA CYS A 171 -2.57 -7.48 3.57
C CYS A 171 -3.75 -7.29 4.55
N THR A 172 -3.56 -6.44 5.56
CA THR A 172 -4.60 -6.11 6.56
C THR A 172 -5.28 -4.76 6.25
N GLY A 173 -6.36 -4.46 6.96
CA GLY A 173 -7.07 -3.18 6.87
C GLY A 173 -8.57 -3.35 6.58
N GLU A 174 -9.31 -2.27 6.76
CA GLU A 174 -10.76 -2.25 6.57
C GLU A 174 -11.16 -2.49 5.10
N SER A 175 -12.46 -2.68 4.87
CA SER A 175 -13.01 -2.73 3.50
C SER A 175 -12.71 -1.43 2.76
N GLY A 176 -12.15 -1.52 1.54
CA GLY A 176 -11.75 -0.35 0.76
C GLY A 176 -10.32 0.16 1.02
N ALA A 177 -9.59 -0.41 1.98
CA ALA A 177 -8.21 0.01 2.29
C ALA A 177 -7.17 -0.30 1.19
N GLY A 178 -7.52 -1.09 0.16
CA GLY A 178 -6.62 -1.40 -0.97
C GLY A 178 -5.87 -2.75 -0.86
N LYS A 179 -6.34 -3.68 -0.02
CA LYS A 179 -5.76 -5.03 0.14
C LYS A 179 -5.59 -5.77 -1.19
N THR A 180 -6.66 -5.82 -2.00
CA THR A 180 -6.70 -6.53 -3.28
C THR A 180 -5.70 -5.94 -4.28
N GLU A 181 -5.59 -4.62 -4.36
CA GLU A 181 -4.66 -3.94 -5.28
C GLU A 181 -3.21 -4.21 -4.89
N ASN A 182 -2.86 -4.13 -3.60
CA ASN A 182 -1.50 -4.48 -3.15
C ASN A 182 -1.17 -5.94 -3.44
N THR A 183 -2.12 -6.86 -3.26
CA THR A 183 -1.94 -8.29 -3.61
C THR A 183 -1.65 -8.47 -5.10
N LYS A 184 -2.36 -7.77 -5.99
CA LYS A 184 -2.08 -7.78 -7.44
C LYS A 184 -0.67 -7.28 -7.75
N LYS A 185 -0.19 -6.25 -7.04
CA LYS A 185 1.16 -5.70 -7.24
C LYS A 185 2.26 -6.63 -6.77
N VAL A 186 2.06 -7.35 -5.66
CA VAL A 186 2.98 -8.42 -5.23
C VAL A 186 3.09 -9.51 -6.29
N ILE A 187 1.96 -9.99 -6.82
CA ILE A 187 1.93 -11.01 -7.87
C ILE A 187 2.62 -10.49 -9.14
N GLN A 188 2.30 -9.25 -9.57
CA GLN A 188 2.92 -8.61 -10.73
C GLN A 188 4.45 -8.59 -10.59
N TYR A 189 4.96 -8.22 -9.41
CA TYR A 189 6.39 -8.18 -9.13
C TYR A 189 7.04 -9.58 -9.22
N LEU A 190 6.46 -10.56 -8.51
CA LEU A 190 6.99 -11.93 -8.49
C LEU A 190 6.95 -12.59 -9.88
N ALA A 191 5.86 -12.40 -10.62
CA ALA A 191 5.73 -12.85 -12.00
C ALA A 191 6.83 -12.31 -12.91
N HIS A 192 7.23 -11.05 -12.71
CA HIS A 192 8.29 -10.42 -13.51
C HIS A 192 9.68 -10.89 -13.09
N VAL A 193 9.96 -10.97 -11.79
CA VAL A 193 11.30 -11.27 -11.25
C VAL A 193 11.62 -12.75 -11.25
N ALA A 194 10.65 -13.60 -10.91
CA ALA A 194 10.78 -15.04 -10.78
C ALA A 194 10.11 -15.82 -11.93
N GLY A 195 9.64 -15.11 -12.97
CA GLY A 195 9.08 -15.74 -14.15
C GLY A 195 10.13 -16.56 -14.91
N ALA A 196 9.77 -17.77 -15.33
CA ALA A 196 10.70 -18.67 -16.01
C ALA A 196 11.10 -18.08 -17.37
N THR A 197 12.32 -17.57 -17.47
CA THR A 197 12.90 -17.15 -18.75
C THR A 197 13.43 -18.37 -19.47
N ARG A 198 12.58 -19.06 -20.25
CA ARG A 198 13.13 -19.84 -21.38
C ARG A 198 13.83 -18.84 -22.29
N SER A 199 15.15 -18.96 -22.37
CA SER A 199 16.11 -17.94 -22.76
C SER A 199 15.79 -17.21 -24.07
N LYS A 200 16.13 -15.91 -24.14
CA LYS A 200 16.21 -15.10 -25.37
C LYS A 200 17.32 -15.58 -26.36
N GLY A 201 17.63 -16.88 -26.41
CA GLY A 201 18.76 -17.41 -27.19
C GLY A 201 18.72 -18.89 -27.57
N GLY A 202 17.59 -19.58 -27.41
CA GLY A 202 17.41 -20.95 -27.91
C GLY A 202 16.62 -21.00 -29.22
N PRO A 203 16.83 -22.00 -30.11
CA PRO A 203 16.07 -22.13 -31.35
C PRO A 203 14.57 -22.13 -31.05
N GLN A 204 13.78 -21.42 -31.85
CA GLN A 204 12.31 -21.44 -31.78
C GLN A 204 11.82 -22.89 -31.91
N VAL A 205 11.48 -23.51 -30.79
CA VAL A 205 10.79 -24.81 -30.77
C VAL A 205 9.31 -24.56 -31.08
N PRO A 206 8.65 -25.36 -31.95
CA PRO A 206 7.27 -25.10 -32.36
C PRO A 206 6.28 -25.19 -31.18
N ALA A 207 5.45 -24.14 -31.06
CA ALA A 207 4.16 -23.93 -30.40
C ALA A 207 3.42 -25.11 -29.71
N THR A 208 4.08 -25.93 -28.89
CA THR A 208 3.45 -27.02 -28.11
C THR A 208 3.90 -27.04 -26.64
N SER A 209 4.67 -26.03 -26.22
CA SER A 209 5.01 -25.79 -24.82
C SER A 209 4.58 -24.37 -24.44
N PRO A 210 4.04 -24.15 -23.23
CA PRO A 210 3.55 -22.84 -22.84
C PRO A 210 4.65 -21.79 -22.98
N ALA A 211 4.34 -20.74 -23.73
CA ALA A 211 5.27 -19.67 -24.02
C ALA A 211 5.61 -18.91 -22.73
N LYS A 212 6.77 -18.27 -22.70
CA LYS A 212 7.23 -17.39 -21.62
C LYS A 212 6.07 -16.56 -21.06
N GLY A 213 5.81 -16.61 -19.76
CA GLY A 213 4.77 -15.80 -19.14
C GLY A 213 3.37 -16.39 -19.14
N GLU A 214 3.13 -17.61 -19.63
CA GLU A 214 1.75 -18.15 -19.71
C GLU A 214 1.15 -18.43 -18.33
N LEU A 215 1.91 -19.02 -17.41
CA LEU A 215 1.43 -19.26 -16.04
C LEU A 215 1.28 -17.94 -15.27
N GLU A 216 2.23 -17.02 -15.46
CA GLU A 216 2.24 -15.69 -14.86
C GLU A 216 1.06 -14.84 -15.37
N HIS A 217 0.82 -14.89 -16.68
CA HIS A 217 -0.32 -14.23 -17.33
C HIS A 217 -1.63 -14.86 -16.88
N GLN A 218 -1.73 -16.19 -16.83
CA GLN A 218 -2.93 -16.89 -16.31
C GLN A 218 -3.21 -16.50 -14.85
N LEU A 219 -2.18 -16.40 -14.00
CA LEU A 219 -2.34 -15.98 -12.61
C LEU A 219 -2.87 -14.54 -12.50
N LEU A 220 -2.39 -13.63 -13.36
CA LEU A 220 -2.89 -12.26 -13.43
C LEU A 220 -4.32 -12.19 -14.00
N GLN A 221 -4.64 -12.99 -15.03
CA GLN A 221 -5.97 -13.06 -15.66
C GLN A 221 -7.03 -13.78 -14.82
N ALA A 222 -6.63 -14.65 -13.89
CA ALA A 222 -7.55 -15.28 -12.96
C ALA A 222 -8.24 -14.26 -12.05
N ASN A 223 -7.59 -13.14 -11.72
CA ASN A 223 -8.15 -12.11 -10.86
C ASN A 223 -9.44 -11.48 -11.44
N PRO A 224 -9.45 -10.94 -12.68
CA PRO A 224 -10.67 -10.44 -13.30
C PRO A 224 -11.87 -11.40 -13.24
N ILE A 225 -11.63 -12.70 -13.46
CA ILE A 225 -12.68 -13.73 -13.41
C ILE A 225 -13.24 -13.81 -11.99
N LEU A 226 -12.37 -13.94 -10.99
CA LEU A 226 -12.78 -14.04 -9.59
C LEU A 226 -13.49 -12.77 -9.10
N GLU A 227 -13.06 -11.61 -9.57
CA GLU A 227 -13.74 -10.34 -9.26
C GLU A 227 -15.13 -10.27 -9.89
N ALA A 228 -15.31 -10.76 -11.12
CA ALA A 228 -16.63 -10.80 -11.75
C ALA A 228 -17.63 -11.64 -10.94
N PHE A 229 -17.22 -12.83 -10.48
CA PHE A 229 -18.09 -13.76 -9.76
C PHE A 229 -18.17 -13.54 -8.24
N GLY A 230 -17.19 -12.85 -7.65
CA GLY A 230 -17.05 -12.73 -6.20
C GLY A 230 -17.04 -11.30 -5.65
N ASN A 231 -16.95 -10.27 -6.49
CA ASN A 231 -17.04 -8.88 -6.03
C ASN A 231 -18.42 -8.28 -6.29
N SER A 232 -18.76 -7.30 -5.45
CA SER A 232 -20.00 -6.53 -5.56
C SER A 232 -19.82 -5.08 -5.13
N LYS A 233 -20.74 -4.20 -5.55
CA LYS A 233 -20.84 -2.85 -5.00
C LYS A 233 -21.46 -2.91 -3.61
N THR A 234 -20.85 -2.20 -2.67
CA THR A 234 -21.32 -1.93 -1.31
C THR A 234 -21.32 -0.42 -1.06
N VAL A 235 -21.89 0.02 0.05
CA VAL A 235 -21.87 1.45 0.44
C VAL A 235 -20.45 1.99 0.60
N LYS A 236 -19.50 1.14 1.04
CA LYS A 236 -18.10 1.53 1.31
C LYS A 236 -17.15 1.36 0.12
N ASN A 237 -17.45 0.47 -0.82
CA ASN A 237 -16.57 0.10 -1.93
C ASN A 237 -17.38 -0.44 -3.11
N ASP A 238 -17.16 0.13 -4.30
CA ASP A 238 -17.85 -0.23 -5.53
C ASP A 238 -17.44 -1.58 -6.14
N ASN A 239 -16.24 -2.07 -5.79
CA ASN A 239 -15.69 -3.36 -6.20
C ASN A 239 -15.19 -4.13 -4.96
N SER A 240 -16.10 -4.36 -4.01
CA SER A 240 -15.83 -5.00 -2.72
C SER A 240 -15.71 -6.51 -2.89
N SER A 241 -14.56 -7.08 -2.51
CA SER A 241 -14.39 -8.54 -2.46
C SER A 241 -15.27 -9.14 -1.37
N ARG A 242 -16.19 -10.03 -1.76
CA ARG A 242 -17.15 -10.69 -0.85
C ARG A 242 -16.76 -12.14 -0.54
N PHE A 243 -15.48 -12.44 -0.68
CA PHE A 243 -14.83 -13.70 -0.34
C PHE A 243 -13.39 -13.41 0.10
N GLY A 244 -12.88 -14.23 1.01
CA GLY A 244 -11.46 -14.27 1.34
C GLY A 244 -10.71 -15.05 0.27
N LYS A 245 -9.50 -14.61 -0.05
CA LYS A 245 -8.64 -15.23 -1.06
C LYS A 245 -7.25 -15.44 -0.48
N PHE A 246 -6.76 -16.68 -0.53
CA PHE A 246 -5.37 -17.02 -0.22
C PHE A 246 -4.70 -17.58 -1.48
N ILE A 247 -3.58 -16.99 -1.87
CA ILE A 247 -2.86 -17.35 -3.09
C ILE A 247 -1.52 -17.91 -2.68
N ARG A 248 -1.30 -19.18 -3.00
CA ARG A 248 0.00 -19.84 -2.82
C ARG A 248 0.73 -19.85 -4.15
N ILE A 249 1.91 -19.26 -4.21
CA ILE A 249 2.80 -19.33 -5.37
C ILE A 249 3.92 -20.30 -5.02
N ASN A 250 4.13 -21.31 -5.85
CA ASN A 250 5.16 -22.32 -5.68
C ASN A 250 6.38 -21.95 -6.54
N PHE A 251 7.57 -22.16 -5.99
CA PHE A 251 8.84 -21.94 -6.66
C PHE A 251 9.61 -23.26 -6.78
N ASP A 252 10.38 -23.41 -7.85
CA ASP A 252 11.32 -24.52 -8.00
C ASP A 252 12.64 -24.26 -7.24
N MET A 253 13.53 -25.25 -7.24
CA MET A 253 14.84 -25.15 -6.57
C MET A 253 15.76 -24.06 -7.17
N SER A 254 15.47 -23.58 -8.39
CA SER A 254 16.20 -22.50 -9.05
C SER A 254 15.59 -21.12 -8.75
N GLY A 255 14.46 -21.08 -8.04
CA GLY A 255 13.73 -19.88 -7.69
C GLY A 255 12.69 -19.44 -8.72
N TYR A 256 12.41 -20.22 -9.77
CA TYR A 256 11.38 -19.87 -10.76
C TYR A 256 9.99 -20.29 -10.31
N ILE A 257 8.96 -19.54 -10.70
CA ILE A 257 7.57 -19.92 -10.45
C ILE A 257 7.26 -21.24 -11.15
N SER A 258 6.88 -22.25 -10.38
CA SER A 258 6.55 -23.60 -10.85
C SER A 258 5.05 -23.90 -10.83
N GLY A 259 4.27 -23.14 -10.07
CA GLY A 259 2.83 -23.29 -9.97
C GLY A 259 2.18 -22.23 -9.08
N ALA A 260 0.85 -22.15 -9.11
CA ALA A 260 0.08 -21.33 -8.19
C ALA A 260 -1.24 -22.02 -7.83
N ASN A 261 -1.66 -21.88 -6.57
CA ASN A 261 -2.96 -22.34 -6.08
C ASN A 261 -3.72 -21.15 -5.47
N ILE A 262 -5.05 -21.14 -5.61
CA ILE A 262 -5.91 -20.14 -5.02
C ILE A 262 -6.97 -20.85 -4.18
N GLU A 263 -6.95 -20.58 -2.89
CA GLU A 263 -7.98 -21.01 -1.95
C GLU A 263 -8.93 -19.86 -1.64
N PHE A 264 -10.22 -20.18 -1.58
CA PHE A 264 -11.29 -19.22 -1.34
C PHE A 264 -12.02 -19.55 -0.05
N TYR A 265 -12.37 -18.52 0.71
CA TYR A 265 -13.09 -18.67 1.97
C TYR A 265 -14.30 -17.73 2.04
N LEU A 266 -15.36 -18.21 2.68
CA LEU A 266 -16.49 -17.38 3.12
C LEU A 266 -17.11 -16.49 2.03
N LEU A 267 -17.46 -17.08 0.87
CA LEU A 267 -18.24 -16.36 -0.14
C LEU A 267 -19.63 -15.98 0.43
N GLU A 268 -19.97 -14.70 0.41
CA GLU A 268 -21.27 -14.17 0.86
C GLU A 268 -22.41 -14.54 -0.11
N LYS A 269 -22.80 -15.81 -0.15
CA LYS A 269 -23.79 -16.33 -1.10
C LYS A 269 -25.18 -15.68 -0.96
N SER A 270 -25.54 -15.23 0.24
CA SER A 270 -26.84 -14.60 0.56
C SER A 270 -27.17 -13.41 -0.35
N ARG A 271 -26.15 -12.65 -0.77
CA ARG A 271 -26.24 -11.50 -1.67
C ARG A 271 -26.82 -11.85 -3.04
N THR A 272 -26.76 -13.11 -3.44
CA THR A 272 -27.36 -13.58 -4.70
C THR A 272 -28.87 -13.40 -4.70
N LEU A 273 -29.52 -13.57 -3.54
CA LEU A 273 -30.98 -13.55 -3.41
C LEU A 273 -31.51 -12.17 -3.02
N ARG A 274 -30.83 -11.48 -2.11
CA ARG A 274 -31.27 -10.18 -1.58
C ARG A 274 -30.08 -9.25 -1.39
N GLN A 275 -30.26 -7.99 -1.75
CA GLN A 275 -29.25 -6.95 -1.57
C GLN A 275 -29.79 -5.87 -0.62
N ALA A 276 -28.90 -5.25 0.15
CA ALA A 276 -29.24 -4.08 0.94
C ALA A 276 -29.48 -2.86 0.02
N PRO A 277 -30.17 -1.82 0.51
CA PRO A 277 -30.30 -0.55 -0.20
C PRO A 277 -28.92 -0.01 -0.65
N ASP A 278 -28.86 0.56 -1.86
CA ASP A 278 -27.66 1.12 -2.51
C ASP A 278 -26.50 0.13 -2.75
N GLU A 279 -26.74 -1.17 -2.57
CA GLU A 279 -25.79 -2.23 -2.90
C GLU A 279 -26.19 -3.01 -4.15
N ARG A 280 -25.23 -3.73 -4.74
CA ARG A 280 -25.47 -4.62 -5.88
C ARG A 280 -25.22 -6.07 -5.53
N SER A 281 -25.76 -6.96 -6.37
CA SER A 281 -25.34 -8.37 -6.42
C SER A 281 -23.94 -8.51 -7.05
N PHE A 282 -23.48 -9.74 -7.26
CA PHE A 282 -22.19 -9.99 -7.93
C PHE A 282 -22.13 -9.37 -9.31
N HIS A 283 -20.97 -8.83 -9.68
CA HIS A 283 -20.78 -8.09 -10.94
C HIS A 283 -21.18 -8.90 -12.17
N ILE A 284 -20.94 -10.21 -12.16
CA ILE A 284 -21.26 -11.12 -13.27
C ILE A 284 -22.72 -11.04 -13.69
N PHE A 285 -23.68 -10.91 -12.77
CA PHE A 285 -25.09 -10.83 -13.13
C PHE A 285 -25.38 -9.61 -14.01
N TYR A 286 -24.84 -8.46 -13.65
CA TYR A 286 -25.02 -7.21 -14.42
C TYR A 286 -24.25 -7.24 -15.74
N GLN A 287 -23.02 -7.78 -15.71
CA GLN A 287 -22.20 -7.93 -16.91
C GLN A 287 -22.86 -8.87 -17.91
N PHE A 288 -23.43 -9.99 -17.45
CA PHE A 288 -24.11 -10.95 -18.30
C PHE A 288 -25.38 -10.35 -18.89
N LEU A 289 -26.26 -9.75 -18.08
CA LEU A 289 -27.50 -9.12 -18.55
C LEU A 289 -27.26 -8.02 -19.60
N ARG A 290 -26.20 -7.22 -19.42
CA ARG A 290 -25.84 -6.15 -20.35
C ARG A 290 -25.07 -6.65 -21.57
N GLY A 291 -24.17 -7.62 -21.38
CA GLY A 291 -23.18 -8.04 -22.36
C GLY A 291 -23.61 -9.18 -23.28
N THR A 292 -24.64 -9.95 -22.94
CA THR A 292 -25.14 -11.01 -23.84
C THR A 292 -25.86 -10.44 -25.05
N SER A 293 -25.58 -11.02 -26.21
CA SER A 293 -26.25 -10.69 -27.48
C SER A 293 -27.71 -11.14 -27.47
N ALA A 294 -28.53 -10.57 -28.37
CA ALA A 294 -29.93 -10.98 -28.52
C ALA A 294 -30.06 -12.48 -28.88
N ALA A 295 -29.11 -13.02 -29.64
CA ALA A 295 -29.11 -14.43 -30.05
C ALA A 295 -28.84 -15.38 -28.87
N GLU A 296 -28.01 -14.99 -27.91
CA GLU A 296 -27.73 -15.78 -26.70
C GLU A 296 -28.87 -15.69 -25.68
N LYS A 297 -29.59 -14.57 -25.65
CA LYS A 297 -30.76 -14.37 -24.77
C LYS A 297 -32.00 -15.15 -25.23
N GLY A 298 -32.09 -15.45 -26.52
CA GLY A 298 -33.24 -16.14 -27.14
C GLY A 298 -33.06 -17.65 -27.33
N LYS A 299 -31.98 -18.25 -26.80
CA LYS A 299 -31.84 -19.70 -26.72
C LYS A 299 -32.47 -20.17 -25.40
N ASP A 300 -33.77 -20.47 -25.45
CA ASP A 300 -34.47 -21.30 -24.45
C ASP A 300 -34.01 -22.77 -24.54
#